data_AF-A0A097ATI5-F1
#
_entry.id   AF-A0A097ATI5-F1
#
_cell.length_a   1.000
_cell.length_b   1.000
_cell.length_c   1.000
_cell.angle_alpha   90.00
_cell.angle_beta   90.00
_cell.angle_gamma   90.00
#
_symmetry.space_group_name_H-M   'P 1'
#
loop_
_entity.id
_entity.type
_entity.pdbx_description
1 polymer ?
#
loop_
_entity_poly.entity_id
_entity_poly.type
_entity_poly.pdbx_seq_one_letter_code
_entity_poly.pdbx_strand_id
1 'polypeptide(L)'
;MIEEGKNEYAPLYPLEMSLKEKIETIAREIYGADGVDYTPAANKEIENLENLGYGKLPICMAKTQYSLSDNPSLLGRPTNFKITVRNVKIS
;
A
#
# COMPACT_ATOMS: atom_id res chain seq x y z
N MET A 1 -17.06 20.96 -19.01
CA MET A 1 -17.80 19.70 -18.84
C MET A 1 -16.98 18.60 -19.52
N ILE A 2 -17.00 17.36 -19.02
CA ILE A 2 -16.40 16.25 -19.77
C ILE A 2 -17.38 15.90 -20.89
N GLU A 3 -16.98 16.09 -22.15
CA GLU A 3 -17.84 15.88 -23.33
C GLU A 3 -17.66 14.49 -23.95
N GLU A 4 -16.44 13.92 -23.87
CA GLU A 4 -16.10 12.58 -24.37
C GLU A 4 -15.05 11.89 -23.48
N GLY A 5 -15.04 10.54 -23.49
CA GLY A 5 -14.18 9.67 -22.67
C GLY A 5 -14.98 8.70 -21.80
N LYS A 6 -14.68 7.40 -21.88
CA LYS A 6 -15.30 6.40 -20.99
C LYS A 6 -14.69 6.48 -19.59
N ASN A 7 -15.54 6.54 -18.58
CA ASN A 7 -15.14 6.48 -17.17
C ASN A 7 -15.56 5.13 -16.58
N GLU A 8 -14.58 4.27 -16.35
CA GLU A 8 -14.74 2.95 -15.72
C GLU A 8 -14.01 2.93 -14.36
N TYR A 9 -14.19 4.00 -13.59
CA TYR A 9 -13.59 4.10 -12.26
C TYR A 9 -13.99 2.92 -11.38
N ALA A 10 -12.97 2.30 -10.80
CA ALA A 10 -13.08 1.38 -9.69
C ALA A 10 -11.98 1.68 -8.66
N PRO A 11 -12.22 1.46 -7.36
CA PRO A 11 -11.15 1.44 -6.38
C PRO A 11 -10.08 0.40 -6.75
N LEU A 12 -8.83 0.66 -6.35
CA LEU A 12 -7.71 -0.23 -6.66
C LEU A 12 -7.90 -1.66 -6.13
N TYR A 13 -8.64 -1.81 -5.03
CA TYR A 13 -8.90 -3.10 -4.42
C TYR A 13 -10.24 -3.15 -3.66
N PRO A 14 -10.82 -4.34 -3.45
CA PRO A 14 -11.96 -4.55 -2.55
C PRO A 14 -11.53 -4.57 -1.06
N LEU A 15 -12.45 -4.19 -0.17
CA LEU A 15 -12.16 -4.06 1.27
C LEU A 15 -12.04 -5.41 1.98
N GLU A 16 -12.46 -6.50 1.35
CA GLU A 16 -12.43 -7.86 1.87
C GLU A 16 -11.04 -8.48 1.83
N MET A 17 -10.09 -7.90 1.07
CA MET A 17 -8.70 -8.34 1.06
C MET A 17 -8.06 -8.18 2.44
N SER A 18 -7.08 -9.01 2.74
CA SER A 18 -6.25 -8.87 3.94
C SER A 18 -5.49 -7.53 3.92
N LEU A 19 -5.08 -7.05 5.10
CA LEU A 19 -4.30 -5.81 5.20
C LEU A 19 -2.99 -5.91 4.39
N LYS A 20 -2.35 -7.09 4.38
CA LYS A 20 -1.12 -7.32 3.60
C LYS A 20 -1.37 -7.25 2.11
N GLU A 21 -2.44 -7.87 1.60
CA GLU A 21 -2.78 -7.82 0.18
C GLU A 21 -3.10 -6.39 -0.27
N LYS A 22 -3.78 -5.60 0.56
CA LYS A 22 -4.05 -4.18 0.26
C LYS A 22 -2.77 -3.37 0.14
N ILE A 23 -1.85 -3.53 1.10
CA ILE A 23 -0.54 -2.84 1.08
C ILE A 23 0.27 -3.27 -0.15
N GLU A 24 0.31 -4.58 -0.44
CA GLU A 24 1.01 -5.15 -1.59
C GLU A 24 0.44 -4.62 -2.92
N THR A 25 -0.89 -4.53 -3.04
CA THR A 25 -1.56 -4.02 -4.23
C THR A 25 -1.19 -2.56 -4.48
N ILE A 26 -1.18 -1.71 -3.45
CA ILE A 26 -0.73 -0.32 -3.59
C ILE A 26 0.75 -0.28 -4.01
N ALA A 27 1.60 -1.07 -3.37
CA ALA A 27 3.03 -1.07 -3.65
C ALA A 27 3.34 -1.48 -5.10
N ARG A 28 2.66 -2.50 -5.62
CA ARG A 28 2.91 -3.02 -6.97
C ARG A 28 2.25 -2.17 -8.05
N GLU A 29 0.96 -1.88 -7.92
CA GLU A 29 0.18 -1.24 -8.98
C GLU A 29 0.40 0.27 -9.06
N ILE A 30 0.62 0.94 -7.92
CA ILE A 30 0.81 2.39 -7.88
C ILE A 30 2.28 2.79 -7.85
N TYR A 31 3.10 2.11 -7.03
CA TYR A 31 4.50 2.49 -6.88
C TYR A 31 5.44 1.76 -7.85
N GLY A 32 5.03 0.61 -8.39
CA GLY A 32 5.90 -0.22 -9.24
C GLY A 32 6.96 -0.98 -8.45
N ALA A 33 6.70 -1.28 -7.18
CA ALA A 33 7.56 -2.12 -6.36
C ALA A 33 7.43 -3.60 -6.77
N ASP A 34 8.47 -4.39 -6.51
CA ASP A 34 8.45 -5.85 -6.67
C ASP A 34 7.65 -6.54 -5.56
N GLY A 35 7.42 -5.83 -4.46
CA GLY A 35 6.58 -6.26 -3.34
C GLY A 35 6.89 -5.52 -2.04
N VAL A 36 6.50 -6.11 -0.92
CA VAL A 36 6.59 -5.49 0.40
C VAL A 36 7.29 -6.42 1.40
N ASP A 37 8.26 -5.86 2.14
CA ASP A 37 8.87 -6.52 3.29
C ASP A 37 8.30 -5.94 4.59
N TYR A 38 8.08 -6.82 5.57
CA TYR A 38 7.45 -6.47 6.84
C TYR A 38 8.40 -6.76 8.00
N THR A 39 8.57 -5.80 8.90
CA THR A 39 9.28 -6.05 10.15
C THR A 39 8.48 -7.01 11.04
N PRO A 40 9.12 -7.70 12.02
CA PRO A 40 8.40 -8.52 12.99
C PRO A 40 7.33 -7.75 13.77
N ALA A 41 7.61 -6.48 14.09
CA ALA A 41 6.65 -5.60 14.78
C ALA A 41 5.42 -5.30 13.90
N ALA A 42 5.63 -4.95 12.63
CA ALA A 42 4.53 -4.73 11.69
C ALA A 42 3.69 -5.98 11.46
N ASN A 43 4.32 -7.16 11.30
CA ASN A 43 3.60 -8.42 11.14
C ASN A 43 2.69 -8.73 12.33
N LYS A 44 3.20 -8.58 13.55
CA LYS A 44 2.42 -8.82 14.77
C LYS A 44 1.25 -7.85 14.90
N GLU A 45 1.48 -6.57 14.59
CA GLU A 45 0.42 -5.56 14.67
C GLU A 45 -0.67 -5.78 13.61
N ILE A 46 -0.29 -6.16 12.39
CA ILE A 46 -1.26 -6.50 11.34
C ILE A 46 -2.15 -7.67 11.77
N GLU A 47 -1.54 -8.73 12.30
CA GLU A 47 -2.28 -9.90 12.80
C GLU A 47 -3.26 -9.50 13.92
N ASN A 48 -2.80 -8.67 14.87
CA ASN A 48 -3.66 -8.15 15.93
C ASN A 48 -4.84 -7.34 15.37
N LEU A 49 -4.60 -6.44 14.42
CA LEU A 49 -5.64 -5.60 13.83
C LEU A 49 -6.67 -6.43 13.05
N GLU A 50 -6.25 -7.47 12.35
CA GLU A 50 -7.17 -8.39 11.68
C GLU A 50 -8.02 -9.16 12.71
N ASN A 51 -7.41 -9.67 13.77
CA ASN A 51 -8.11 -10.37 14.86
C ASN A 51 -9.11 -9.47 15.60
N LEU A 52 -8.82 -8.17 15.71
CA LEU A 52 -9.71 -7.18 16.31
C LEU A 52 -10.86 -6.74 15.36
N GLY A 53 -10.89 -7.25 14.13
CA GLY A 53 -11.95 -6.95 13.15
C GLY A 53 -11.68 -5.71 12.29
N TYR A 54 -10.49 -5.11 12.38
CA TYR A 54 -10.10 -3.94 11.58
C TYR A 54 -9.57 -4.29 10.19
N GLY A 55 -9.51 -5.58 9.84
CA GLY A 55 -8.98 -6.05 8.55
C GLY A 55 -9.70 -5.48 7.32
N LYS A 56 -10.95 -5.03 7.46
CA LYS A 56 -11.75 -4.49 6.34
C LYS A 56 -11.56 -2.98 6.10
N LEU A 57 -10.73 -2.31 6.89
CA LEU A 57 -10.46 -0.90 6.68
C LEU A 57 -9.57 -0.67 5.44
N PRO A 58 -9.65 0.51 4.82
CA PRO A 58 -8.70 0.91 3.78
C PRO A 58 -7.32 1.21 4.37
N ILE A 59 -6.29 1.19 3.53
CA ILE A 59 -4.90 1.45 3.91
C ILE A 59 -4.52 2.90 3.59
N CYS A 60 -3.84 3.54 4.54
CA CYS A 60 -3.13 4.80 4.32
C CYS A 60 -1.62 4.56 4.36
N MET A 61 -0.93 4.82 3.25
CA MET A 61 0.52 4.62 3.14
C MET A 61 1.28 5.87 3.58
N ALA A 62 1.96 5.80 4.73
CA ALA A 62 2.87 6.84 5.19
C ALA A 62 4.30 6.57 4.70
N LYS A 63 4.73 7.28 3.64
CA LYS A 63 6.09 7.19 3.07
C LYS A 63 6.60 8.57 2.63
N THR A 64 7.87 8.63 2.21
CA THR A 64 8.42 9.84 1.60
C THR A 64 7.67 10.23 0.33
N GLN A 65 7.41 11.51 0.11
CA GLN A 65 6.77 12.03 -1.09
C GLN A 65 7.74 12.23 -2.27
N TYR A 66 9.05 12.13 -2.05
CA TYR A 66 10.09 12.46 -3.06
C TYR A 66 10.37 11.34 -4.06
N SER A 67 9.86 10.14 -3.81
CA SER A 67 10.11 8.94 -4.59
C SER A 67 8.86 8.08 -4.63
N LEU A 68 8.72 7.22 -5.64
CA LEU A 68 7.73 6.15 -5.63
C LEU A 68 8.11 5.05 -4.61
N SER A 69 9.41 4.81 -4.38
CA SER A 69 9.90 3.93 -3.34
C SER A 69 9.88 4.58 -1.95
N ASP A 70 10.22 3.83 -0.91
CA ASP A 70 10.42 4.37 0.45
C ASP A 70 11.79 5.05 0.65
N ASN A 71 12.64 5.09 -0.39
CA ASN A 71 13.92 5.79 -0.40
C ASN A 71 13.84 7.11 -1.20
N PRO A 72 14.01 8.28 -0.56
CA PRO A 72 13.85 9.59 -1.21
C PRO A 72 14.86 9.87 -2.32
N SER A 73 16.00 9.17 -2.36
CA SER A 73 17.03 9.39 -3.36
C SER A 73 16.76 8.68 -4.70
N LEU A 74 15.75 7.78 -4.76
CA LEU A 74 15.40 7.06 -5.98
C LEU A 74 14.38 7.87 -6.79
N LEU A 75 14.87 8.65 -7.74
CA LEU A 75 14.05 9.57 -8.54
C LEU A 75 13.53 8.92 -9.83
N GLY A 76 12.52 9.54 -10.44
CA GLY A 76 11.92 9.09 -11.70
C GLY A 76 11.01 7.88 -11.51
N ARG A 77 11.20 6.85 -12.34
CA ARG A 77 10.47 5.57 -12.26
C ARG A 77 11.42 4.46 -11.81
N PRO A 78 11.68 4.32 -10.50
CA PRO A 78 12.55 3.25 -10.00
C PRO A 78 11.94 1.87 -10.29
N THR A 79 12.81 0.86 -10.38
CA THR A 79 12.45 -0.56 -10.54
C THR A 79 13.34 -1.39 -9.60
N ASN A 80 13.04 -2.68 -9.44
CA ASN A 80 13.82 -3.60 -8.62
C ASN A 80 13.92 -3.16 -7.14
N PHE A 81 12.82 -2.62 -6.60
CA PHE A 81 12.75 -2.17 -5.20
C PHE A 81 11.54 -2.76 -4.50
N LYS A 82 11.65 -2.90 -3.18
CA LYS A 82 10.55 -3.28 -2.29
C LYS A 82 10.25 -2.16 -1.31
N ILE A 83 9.02 -2.10 -0.82
CA ILE A 83 8.62 -1.20 0.27
C ILE A 83 8.81 -1.92 1.60
N THR A 84 9.39 -1.25 2.60
CA THR A 84 9.53 -1.80 3.95
C THR A 84 8.49 -1.21 4.91
N VAL A 85 7.52 -2.01 5.34
CA VAL A 85 6.55 -1.62 6.37
C VAL A 85 7.15 -1.85 7.75
N ARG A 86 7.45 -0.75 8.45
CA ARG A 86 8.10 -0.81 9.78
C ARG A 86 7.12 -0.97 10.93
N ASN A 87 5.97 -0.32 10.86
CA ASN A 87 4.91 -0.33 11.86
C ASN A 87 3.57 -0.08 11.18
N VAL A 88 2.48 -0.50 11.80
CA VAL A 88 1.10 -0.21 11.39
C VAL A 88 0.37 0.41 12.59
N LYS A 89 -0.59 1.31 12.33
CA LYS A 89 -1.40 1.95 13.37
C LYS A 89 -2.84 2.01 12.91
N ILE A 90 -3.75 1.86 13.86
CA ILE A 90 -5.17 2.20 13.69
C ILE A 90 -5.40 3.66 14.07
N SER A 91 -6.34 4.32 13.39
CA SER A 91 -6.75 5.72 13.64
C SER A 91 -8.23 5.77 13.99
#